data_AF-A0A1W9W0J8-F1
#
_entry.id   AF-A0A1W9W0J8-F1
#
_cell.length_a   1.000
_cell.length_b   1.000
_cell.length_c   1.000
_cell.angle_alpha   90.00
_cell.angle_beta   90.00
_cell.angle_gamma   90.00
#
_symmetry.space_group_name_H-M   'P 1'
#
loop_
_entity.id
_entity.type
_entity.pdbx_description
1 polymer ?
#
loop_
_entity_poly.entity_id
_entity_poly.type
_entity_poly.pdbx_seq_one_letter_code
_entity_poly.pdbx_strand_id
1 'polypeptide(L)'
;MNSADQGVYPMDSAFKRRWHFEHIGLDENENKFGDKDKTYELTYQQESETEGAEKKTILWNEFRKIINENLLRDNVSEDRLLAPFFIKENNFKLKENNIYELNEGVFKNKILMYLFDDVLRHKRKNILFDENIKSFSQLIKACEDGKVIFSKEIIEKLDIKKIIKEVIAKIVSKED
;
A
#
# COMPACT_ATOMS: atom_id res chain seq x y z
N MET A 1 3.11 18.19 12.58
CA MET A 1 4.11 18.60 11.55
C MET A 1 4.48 17.36 10.77
N ASN A 2 4.52 17.43 9.44
CA ASN A 2 4.95 16.28 8.65
C ASN A 2 6.48 16.25 8.62
N SER A 3 7.08 15.21 9.21
CA SER A 3 8.54 15.08 9.30
C SER A 3 9.21 14.83 7.93
N ALA A 4 8.44 14.41 6.91
CA ALA A 4 8.95 14.09 5.57
C ALA A 4 9.20 15.31 4.69
N ASP A 5 8.58 16.45 5.02
CA ASP A 5 8.64 17.63 4.16
C ASP A 5 10.02 18.29 4.29
N GLN A 6 10.76 18.40 3.19
CA GLN A 6 12.10 18.99 3.15
C GLN A 6 12.15 20.47 3.59
N GLY A 7 10.99 21.15 3.66
CA GLY A 7 10.86 22.51 4.21
C GLY A 7 10.80 22.58 5.73
N VAL A 8 10.68 21.44 6.40
CA VAL A 8 10.76 21.30 7.86
C VAL A 8 12.24 21.31 8.24
N TYR A 9 12.81 22.52 8.35
CA TYR A 9 14.14 22.71 8.94
C TYR A 9 14.20 22.03 10.32
N PRO A 10 15.37 21.50 10.72
CA PRO A 10 15.55 20.98 12.07
C PRO A 10 15.19 22.08 13.06
N MET A 11 14.04 21.91 13.74
CA MET A 11 13.57 22.92 14.68
C MET A 11 14.63 23.16 15.75
N ASP A 12 14.86 24.43 16.09
CA ASP A 12 15.77 24.81 17.15
C ASP A 12 15.39 24.13 18.48
N SER A 13 16.41 23.78 19.25
CA SER A 13 16.24 23.07 20.52
C SER A 13 15.40 23.85 21.54
N ALA A 14 15.45 25.19 21.53
CA ALA A 14 14.63 26.02 22.42
C ALA A 14 13.16 26.01 22.00
N PHE A 15 12.86 25.85 20.71
CA PHE A 15 11.48 25.68 20.23
C PHE A 15 10.96 24.30 20.61
N LYS A 16 11.75 23.24 20.42
CA LYS A 16 11.37 21.87 20.80
C LYS A 16 11.08 21.72 22.31
N ARG A 17 11.76 22.48 23.17
CA ARG A 17 11.49 22.49 24.62
C ARG A 17 10.20 23.19 25.01
N ARG A 18 9.72 24.13 24.19
CA ARG A 18 8.53 24.96 24.48
C ARG A 18 7.24 24.36 23.94
N TRP A 19 7.34 23.41 23.02
CA TRP A 19 6.20 22.72 22.43
C TRP A 19 6.06 21.31 23.00
N HIS A 20 4.82 20.93 23.28
CA HIS A 20 4.47 19.55 23.59
C HIS A 20 4.19 18.84 22.27
N PHE A 21 5.02 17.85 21.93
CA PHE A 21 4.84 17.04 20.72
C PHE A 21 4.13 15.75 21.09
N GLU A 22 3.03 15.49 20.40
CA GLU A 22 2.37 14.19 20.41
C GLU A 22 2.78 13.42 19.15
N HIS A 23 3.25 12.19 19.34
CA HIS A 23 3.56 11.30 18.24
C HIS A 23 2.30 10.52 17.87
N ILE A 24 1.88 10.64 16.60
CA ILE A 24 0.81 9.83 16.03
C ILE A 24 1.46 8.73 15.21
N GLY A 25 1.21 7.47 15.57
CA GLY A 25 1.79 6.34 14.86
C GLY A 25 1.25 6.18 13.44
N LEU A 26 2.03 5.61 12.54
CA LEU A 26 1.63 5.40 11.13
C LEU A 26 0.28 4.69 10.96
N ASP A 27 0.02 3.65 11.75
CA ASP A 27 -1.20 2.84 11.70
C ASP A 27 -2.29 3.34 12.66
N GLU A 28 -1.98 4.36 13.45
CA GLU A 28 -2.95 4.96 14.34
C GLU A 28 -4.09 5.56 13.53
N ASN A 29 -5.31 5.45 14.03
CA ASN A 29 -6.53 5.91 13.36
C ASN A 29 -6.88 5.17 12.06
N GLU A 30 -6.27 4.02 11.73
CA GLU A 30 -6.66 3.24 10.55
C GLU A 30 -8.13 2.79 10.60
N ASN A 31 -8.68 2.60 11.80
CA ASN A 31 -10.09 2.28 12.06
C ASN A 31 -11.04 3.46 11.82
N LYS A 32 -10.50 4.66 11.60
CA LYS A 32 -11.24 5.87 11.21
C LYS A 32 -11.14 6.14 9.70
N PHE A 33 -10.39 5.33 8.96
CA PHE A 33 -10.37 5.41 7.51
C PHE A 33 -11.63 4.74 6.96
N GLY A 34 -12.42 5.47 6.18
CA GLY A 34 -13.62 4.90 5.61
C GLY A 34 -14.80 4.91 6.56
N ASP A 35 -15.95 4.57 5.98
CA ASP A 35 -17.12 4.17 6.72
C ASP A 35 -16.92 2.74 7.26
N LYS A 36 -17.32 2.49 8.51
CA LYS A 36 -17.13 1.19 9.18
C LYS A 36 -17.92 0.07 8.50
N ASP A 37 -19.01 0.41 7.83
CA ASP A 37 -19.87 -0.55 7.12
C ASP A 37 -19.39 -0.81 5.68
N LYS A 38 -18.30 -0.16 5.25
CA LYS A 38 -17.73 -0.26 3.91
C LYS A 38 -16.40 -0.97 3.92
N THR A 39 -16.17 -1.78 2.88
CA THR A 39 -14.90 -2.46 2.65
C THR A 39 -14.15 -1.73 1.54
N TYR A 40 -12.91 -1.33 1.79
CA TYR A 40 -12.09 -0.63 0.80
C TYR A 40 -10.97 -1.55 0.31
N GLU A 41 -11.01 -1.89 -0.97
CA GLU A 41 -10.06 -2.81 -1.61
C GLU A 41 -9.36 -2.17 -2.81
N LEU A 42 -8.27 -2.80 -3.24
CA LEU A 42 -7.61 -2.51 -4.51
C LEU A 42 -7.35 -3.81 -5.27
N THR A 43 -7.31 -3.67 -6.58
CA THR A 43 -7.00 -4.77 -7.50
C THR A 43 -5.54 -4.69 -7.95
N TYR A 44 -4.86 -5.83 -7.94
CA TYR A 44 -3.49 -5.99 -8.44
C TYR A 44 -3.39 -7.25 -9.30
N GLN A 45 -2.32 -7.33 -10.10
CA GLN A 45 -2.03 -8.47 -10.96
C GLN A 45 -1.10 -9.44 -10.25
N GLN A 46 -1.37 -10.74 -10.40
CA GLN A 46 -0.57 -11.81 -9.83
C GLN A 46 -0.42 -12.96 -10.83
N GLU A 47 0.65 -13.76 -10.71
CA GLU A 47 0.84 -15.00 -11.48
C GLU A 47 -0.34 -15.95 -11.27
N SER A 48 -0.89 -16.47 -12.38
CA SER A 48 -1.96 -17.47 -12.39
C SER A 48 -1.39 -18.89 -12.28
N GLU A 49 -2.16 -19.80 -11.69
CA GLU A 49 -1.80 -21.24 -11.60
C GLU A 49 -1.81 -21.94 -12.96
N THR A 50 -2.57 -21.43 -13.95
CA THR A 50 -2.75 -22.08 -15.26
C THR A 50 -1.84 -21.47 -16.32
N GLU A 51 -1.96 -20.17 -16.61
CA GLU A 51 -1.02 -19.42 -17.44
C GLU A 51 -1.29 -17.90 -17.35
N GLY A 52 -0.23 -17.08 -17.37
CA GLY A 52 -0.35 -15.63 -17.40
C GLY A 52 -0.60 -15.00 -16.03
N ALA A 53 -1.36 -13.90 -16.01
CA ALA A 53 -1.66 -13.16 -14.80
C ALA A 53 -3.17 -13.07 -14.56
N GLU A 54 -3.56 -13.14 -13.29
CA GLU A 54 -4.93 -12.93 -12.83
C GLU A 54 -5.06 -11.70 -11.94
N LYS A 55 -6.25 -11.10 -11.96
CA LYS A 55 -6.60 -9.99 -11.08
C LYS A 55 -7.01 -10.52 -9.71
N LYS A 56 -6.33 -10.06 -8.67
CA LYS A 56 -6.69 -10.31 -7.27
C LYS A 56 -7.03 -9.01 -6.56
N THR A 57 -7.82 -9.11 -5.49
CA THR A 57 -8.15 -7.98 -4.62
C THR A 57 -7.51 -8.13 -3.24
N ILE A 58 -7.25 -6.99 -2.59
CA ILE A 58 -6.76 -6.91 -1.21
C ILE A 58 -7.31 -5.67 -0.53
N LEU A 59 -7.54 -5.74 0.78
CA LEU A 59 -7.94 -4.57 1.56
C LEU A 59 -6.84 -3.50 1.55
N TRP A 60 -7.25 -2.24 1.46
CA TRP A 60 -6.33 -1.10 1.42
C TRP A 60 -5.34 -1.10 2.60
N ASN A 61 -5.83 -1.27 3.83
CA ASN A 61 -4.99 -1.29 5.02
C ASN A 61 -4.03 -2.49 5.06
N GLU A 62 -4.38 -3.62 4.46
CA GLU A 62 -3.49 -4.78 4.40
C GLU A 62 -2.37 -4.56 3.38
N PHE A 63 -2.72 -4.06 2.19
CA PHE A 63 -1.75 -3.74 1.16
C PHE A 63 -0.71 -2.73 1.65
N ARG A 64 -1.14 -1.59 2.21
CA ARG A 64 -0.21 -0.55 2.67
C ARG A 64 0.75 -1.10 3.73
N LYS A 65 0.28 -1.97 4.64
CA LYS A 65 1.12 -2.59 5.67
C LYS A 65 2.18 -3.51 5.07
N ILE A 66 1.81 -4.36 4.11
CA ILE A 66 2.76 -5.23 3.40
C ILE A 66 3.84 -4.41 2.70
N ILE A 67 3.46 -3.33 2.02
CA ILE A 67 4.41 -2.42 1.37
C ILE A 67 5.30 -1.74 2.42
N ASN A 68 4.72 -1.20 3.50
CA ASN A 68 5.45 -0.50 4.55
C ASN A 68 6.47 -1.40 5.28
N GLU A 69 6.12 -2.66 5.57
CA GLU A 69 7.04 -3.65 6.13
C GLU A 69 8.25 -3.92 5.23
N ASN A 70 8.07 -3.88 3.91
CA ASN A 70 9.17 -4.02 2.95
C ASN A 70 10.05 -2.77 2.92
N LEU A 71 9.42 -1.59 2.91
CA LEU A 71 10.13 -0.31 2.92
C LEU A 71 10.95 -0.12 4.22
N LEU A 72 10.40 -0.47 5.38
CA LEU A 72 11.11 -0.42 6.66
C LEU A 72 12.35 -1.31 6.69
N ARG A 73 12.28 -2.51 6.11
CA ARG A 73 13.44 -3.42 6.00
C ARG A 73 14.57 -2.87 5.15
N ASP A 74 14.26 -1.96 4.22
CA ASP A 74 15.25 -1.22 3.45
C ASP A 74 15.63 0.13 4.10
N ASN A 75 15.29 0.36 5.38
CA ASN A 75 15.57 1.61 6.10
C ASN A 75 14.93 2.84 5.43
N VAL A 76 13.73 2.70 4.87
CA VAL A 76 12.89 3.84 4.53
C VAL A 76 12.29 4.39 5.82
N SER A 77 12.41 5.70 6.02
CA SER A 77 11.88 6.39 7.20
C SER A 77 10.35 6.35 7.23
N GLU A 78 9.76 6.28 8.44
CA GLU A 78 8.32 6.08 8.68
C GLU A 78 7.44 7.15 8.03
N ASP A 79 7.92 8.38 8.01
CA ASP A 79 7.31 9.56 7.40
C ASP A 79 7.13 9.44 5.87
N ARG A 80 7.82 8.50 5.21
CA ARG A 80 7.70 8.20 3.77
C ARG A 80 6.85 6.97 3.48
N LEU A 81 6.21 6.40 4.49
CA LEU A 81 5.39 5.20 4.37
C LEU A 81 3.93 5.55 4.03
N LEU A 82 3.18 4.54 3.60
CA LEU A 82 1.76 4.68 3.23
C LEU A 82 0.88 4.65 4.49
N ALA A 83 0.45 5.82 4.94
CA ALA A 83 -0.54 5.98 6.00
C ALA A 83 -1.96 5.60 5.53
N PRO A 84 -2.92 5.29 6.44
CA PRO A 84 -4.30 4.96 6.08
C PRO A 84 -4.96 6.00 5.19
N PHE A 85 -4.75 7.29 5.47
CA PHE A 85 -5.35 8.42 4.76
C PHE A 85 -4.52 8.91 3.56
N PHE A 86 -3.50 8.16 3.12
CA PHE A 86 -2.72 8.50 1.94
C PHE A 86 -3.62 8.64 0.70
N ILE A 87 -4.66 7.81 0.62
CA ILE A 87 -5.73 7.89 -0.36
C ILE A 87 -7.00 8.43 0.31
N LYS A 88 -7.84 9.15 -0.45
CA LYS A 88 -9.14 9.64 0.04
C LYS A 88 -10.23 8.62 -0.29
N GLU A 89 -11.25 8.50 0.56
CA GLU A 89 -12.37 7.58 0.35
C GLU A 89 -13.07 7.77 -0.99
N ASN A 90 -13.19 9.02 -1.47
CA ASN A 90 -13.80 9.34 -2.77
C ASN A 90 -12.97 8.87 -3.98
N ASN A 91 -11.77 8.32 -3.77
CA ASN A 91 -10.99 7.66 -4.80
C ASN A 91 -11.40 6.20 -5.00
N PHE A 92 -12.28 5.68 -4.17
CA PHE A 92 -12.85 4.34 -4.31
C PHE A 92 -14.27 4.43 -4.87
N LYS A 93 -14.66 3.45 -5.68
CA LYS A 93 -15.99 3.36 -6.30
C LYS A 93 -16.69 2.10 -5.83
N LEU A 94 -17.99 2.17 -5.60
CA LEU A 94 -18.80 1.00 -5.26
C LEU A 94 -18.66 -0.06 -6.35
N LYS A 95 -18.27 -1.27 -5.95
CA LYS A 95 -18.15 -2.45 -6.81
C LYS A 95 -19.36 -3.35 -6.61
N GLU A 96 -19.57 -3.84 -5.38
CA GLU A 96 -20.70 -4.70 -4.99
C GLU A 96 -20.85 -4.71 -3.46
N ASN A 97 -22.06 -4.84 -2.91
CA ASN A 97 -22.31 -5.13 -1.48
C ASN A 97 -21.40 -4.37 -0.47
N ASN A 98 -21.45 -3.04 -0.45
CA ASN A 98 -20.60 -2.17 0.39
C ASN A 98 -19.08 -2.33 0.20
N ILE A 99 -18.64 -3.06 -0.84
CA ILE A 99 -17.24 -3.16 -1.27
C ILE A 99 -16.96 -2.04 -2.26
N TYR A 100 -15.91 -1.27 -1.98
CA TYR A 100 -15.46 -0.14 -2.75
C TYR A 100 -14.05 -0.42 -3.26
N GLU A 101 -13.89 -0.35 -4.58
CA GLU A 101 -12.63 -0.62 -5.25
C GLU A 101 -11.91 0.67 -5.61
N LEU A 102 -10.60 0.70 -5.36
CA LEU A 102 -9.74 1.82 -5.68
C LEU A 102 -9.74 2.10 -7.18
N ASN A 103 -9.88 3.38 -7.55
CA ASN A 103 -9.73 3.79 -8.94
C ASN A 103 -8.33 3.46 -9.47
N GLU A 104 -8.27 2.73 -10.59
CA GLU A 104 -7.02 2.30 -11.24
C GLU A 104 -6.09 3.48 -11.56
N GLY A 105 -6.64 4.63 -11.99
CA GLY A 105 -5.85 5.84 -12.24
C GLY A 105 -5.19 6.39 -10.99
N VAL A 106 -5.83 6.28 -9.82
CA VAL A 106 -5.24 6.67 -8.53
C VAL A 106 -4.17 5.67 -8.10
N PHE A 107 -4.39 4.38 -8.32
CA PHE A 107 -3.35 3.37 -8.08
C PHE A 107 -2.09 3.66 -8.90
N LYS A 108 -2.23 3.88 -10.22
CA LYS A 108 -1.11 4.17 -11.13
C LYS A 108 -0.43 5.52 -10.86
N ASN A 109 -1.20 6.60 -10.89
CA ASN A 109 -0.64 7.95 -10.94
C ASN A 109 -0.39 8.56 -9.55
N LYS A 110 -0.83 7.90 -8.47
CA LYS A 110 -0.56 8.36 -7.10
C LYS A 110 0.26 7.36 -6.32
N ILE A 111 -0.20 6.11 -6.19
CA ILE A 111 0.49 5.11 -5.36
C ILE A 111 1.78 4.64 -6.04
N LEU A 112 1.68 4.09 -7.26
CA LEU A 112 2.85 3.57 -7.96
C LEU A 112 3.87 4.66 -8.25
N MET A 113 3.40 5.84 -8.68
CA MET A 113 4.27 7.00 -8.90
C MET A 113 5.01 7.41 -7.62
N TYR A 114 4.31 7.58 -6.50
CA TYR A 114 4.93 7.94 -5.23
C TYR A 114 5.96 6.91 -4.76
N LEU A 115 5.60 5.62 -4.79
CA LEU A 115 6.52 4.56 -4.40
C LEU A 115 7.75 4.53 -5.33
N PHE A 116 7.54 4.63 -6.63
CA PHE A 116 8.61 4.52 -7.61
C PHE A 116 9.51 5.75 -7.61
N ASP A 117 8.97 6.95 -7.84
CA ASP A 117 9.74 8.17 -8.11
C ASP A 117 10.06 8.98 -6.86
N ASP A 118 9.29 8.87 -5.79
CA ASP A 118 9.59 9.54 -4.53
C ASP A 118 10.32 8.56 -3.60
N VAL A 119 9.62 7.56 -3.07
CA VAL A 119 10.13 6.69 -1.99
C VAL A 119 11.40 5.98 -2.43
N LEU A 120 11.37 5.32 -3.59
CA LEU A 120 12.47 4.50 -4.07
C LEU A 120 13.45 5.22 -4.99
N ARG A 121 13.39 6.56 -5.15
CA ARG A 121 14.21 7.32 -6.12
C ARG A 121 15.69 6.91 -6.14
N HIS A 122 16.27 6.79 -4.95
CA HIS A 122 17.68 6.47 -4.74
C HIS A 122 17.89 5.08 -4.12
N LYS A 123 16.87 4.22 -4.17
CA LYS A 123 16.86 2.87 -3.61
C LYS A 123 16.64 1.84 -4.71
N ARG A 124 16.89 0.58 -4.38
CA ARG A 124 16.68 -0.52 -5.34
C ARG A 124 15.18 -0.72 -5.55
N LYS A 125 14.72 -0.64 -6.80
CA LYS A 125 13.28 -0.79 -7.12
C LYS A 125 12.76 -2.20 -6.86
N ASN A 126 13.63 -3.20 -6.94
CA ASN A 126 13.27 -4.61 -6.80
C ASN A 126 12.84 -5.01 -5.38
N ILE A 127 12.97 -4.10 -4.39
CA ILE A 127 12.40 -4.33 -3.06
C ILE A 127 10.86 -4.34 -3.08
N LEU A 128 10.24 -3.64 -4.05
CA LEU A 128 8.79 -3.65 -4.24
C LEU A 128 8.38 -4.20 -5.61
N PHE A 129 9.11 -3.85 -6.67
CA PHE A 129 8.70 -4.10 -8.05
C PHE A 129 9.47 -5.26 -8.70
N ASP A 130 8.94 -5.80 -9.78
CA ASP A 130 9.65 -6.80 -10.57
C ASP A 130 11.02 -6.28 -11.02
N GLU A 131 12.04 -7.14 -11.01
CA GLU A 131 13.41 -6.74 -11.31
C GLU A 131 13.61 -6.26 -12.75
N ASN A 132 12.72 -6.64 -13.68
CA ASN A 132 12.74 -6.22 -15.08
C ASN A 132 12.17 -4.79 -15.28
N ILE A 133 11.52 -4.23 -14.27
CA ILE A 133 10.97 -2.87 -14.32
C ILE A 133 12.06 -1.86 -13.92
N LYS A 134 12.60 -1.15 -14.90
CA LYS A 134 13.69 -0.18 -14.72
C LYS A 134 13.24 1.28 -14.75
N SER A 135 12.06 1.57 -15.31
CA SER A 135 11.51 2.93 -15.38
C SER A 135 10.04 2.96 -15.01
N PHE A 136 9.56 4.15 -14.61
CA PHE A 136 8.15 4.34 -14.31
C PHE A 136 7.25 4.09 -15.54
N SER A 137 7.73 4.44 -16.74
CA SER A 137 7.01 4.13 -17.99
C SER A 137 6.85 2.62 -18.21
N GLN A 138 7.89 1.82 -17.91
CA GLN A 138 7.79 0.36 -17.97
C GLN A 138 6.81 -0.19 -16.92
N LEU A 139 6.81 0.38 -15.71
CA LEU A 139 5.88 -0.01 -14.64
C LEU A 139 4.43 0.19 -15.06
N ILE A 140 4.10 1.37 -15.58
CA ILE A 140 2.74 1.69 -16.03
C ILE A 140 2.33 0.81 -17.20
N LYS A 141 3.21 0.64 -18.20
CA LYS A 141 2.93 -0.24 -19.34
C LYS A 141 2.68 -1.68 -18.89
N ALA A 142 3.48 -2.21 -17.97
CA ALA A 142 3.29 -3.55 -17.44
C ALA A 142 1.96 -3.68 -16.68
N CYS A 143 1.60 -2.67 -15.89
CA CYS A 143 0.30 -2.62 -15.20
C CYS A 143 -0.89 -2.61 -16.18
N GLU A 144 -0.79 -1.86 -17.28
CA GLU A 144 -1.82 -1.75 -18.31
C GLU A 144 -1.93 -3.01 -19.18
N ASP A 145 -0.80 -3.65 -19.46
CA ASP A 145 -0.72 -4.95 -20.12
C ASP A 145 -1.25 -6.10 -19.21
N GLY A 146 -1.63 -5.80 -17.97
CA GLY A 146 -2.10 -6.79 -17.00
C GLY A 146 -1.02 -7.73 -16.49
N LYS A 147 0.26 -7.34 -16.58
CA LYS A 147 1.39 -8.15 -16.09
C LYS A 147 1.59 -7.96 -14.59
N VAL A 148 2.25 -8.94 -13.99
CA VAL A 148 2.71 -8.85 -12.60
C VAL A 148 3.77 -7.76 -12.51
N ILE A 149 3.56 -6.81 -11.61
CA ILE A 149 4.45 -5.65 -11.44
C ILE A 149 5.25 -5.66 -10.14
N PHE A 150 4.83 -6.45 -9.16
CA PHE A 150 5.48 -6.52 -7.86
C PHE A 150 6.54 -7.62 -7.84
N SER A 151 7.54 -7.47 -6.96
CA SER A 151 8.56 -8.50 -6.75
C SER A 151 7.93 -9.77 -6.19
N LYS A 152 8.59 -10.92 -6.41
CA LYS A 152 8.16 -12.22 -5.90
C LYS A 152 7.87 -12.20 -4.40
N GLU A 153 8.73 -11.54 -3.62
CA GLU A 153 8.55 -11.40 -2.18
C GLU A 153 7.25 -10.67 -1.80
N ILE A 154 6.90 -9.60 -2.54
CA ILE A 154 5.65 -8.88 -2.31
C ILE A 154 4.46 -9.76 -2.68
N ILE A 155 4.52 -10.47 -3.81
CA ILE A 155 3.47 -11.38 -4.26
C ILE A 155 3.22 -12.50 -3.22
N GLU A 156 4.27 -13.14 -2.71
CA GLU A 156 4.16 -14.18 -1.68
C GLU A 156 3.47 -13.66 -0.41
N LYS A 157 3.81 -12.44 0.03
CA LYS A 157 3.17 -11.80 1.19
C LYS A 157 1.70 -11.48 0.97
N LEU A 158 1.34 -11.07 -0.24
CA LEU A 158 -0.05 -10.81 -0.63
C LEU A 158 -0.87 -12.12 -0.61
N ASP A 159 -0.28 -13.24 -1.03
CA ASP A 159 -0.93 -14.56 -0.97
C ASP A 159 -1.13 -15.10 0.44
N ILE A 160 -0.10 -15.05 1.28
CA ILE A 160 -0.16 -15.63 2.64
C ILE A 160 -1.31 -15.00 3.43
N LYS A 161 -1.49 -13.68 3.33
CA LYS A 161 -2.59 -12.95 3.98
C LYS A 161 -3.96 -13.41 3.51
N LYS A 162 -4.11 -13.72 2.22
CA LYS A 162 -5.35 -14.27 1.65
C LYS A 162 -5.64 -15.66 2.22
N ILE A 163 -4.66 -16.55 2.21
CA ILE A 163 -4.81 -17.94 2.71
C ILE A 163 -5.22 -17.93 4.19
N ILE A 164 -4.57 -17.11 5.02
CA ILE A 164 -4.90 -16.99 6.45
C ILE A 164 -6.37 -16.58 6.62
N LYS A 165 -6.86 -15.61 5.84
CA LYS A 165 -8.26 -15.18 5.88
C LYS A 165 -9.23 -16.29 5.48
N GLU A 166 -8.94 -17.02 4.40
CA GLU A 166 -9.80 -18.11 3.94
C GLU A 166 -9.86 -19.26 4.96
N VAL A 167 -8.74 -19.57 5.62
CA VAL A 167 -8.69 -20.58 6.68
C VAL A 167 -9.49 -20.13 7.90
N ILE A 168 -9.32 -18.88 8.36
CA ILE A 168 -10.08 -18.34 9.49
C ILE A 168 -11.58 -18.35 9.19
N ALA A 169 -11.99 -17.90 8.00
CA ALA A 169 -13.40 -17.88 7.59
C ALA A 169 -14.02 -19.29 7.61
N LYS A 170 -13.29 -20.31 7.14
CA LYS A 170 -13.73 -21.72 7.15
C LYS A 170 -13.82 -22.32 8.56
N ILE A 171 -13.02 -21.84 9.51
CA ILE A 171 -13.09 -22.29 10.91
C ILE A 171 -14.32 -21.70 11.58
N VAL A 172 -14.54 -20.39 11.45
CA VAL A 172 -15.69 -19.69 12.05
C VAL A 172 -17.02 -20.23 11.50
N SER A 173 -17.10 -20.52 10.20
CA SER A 173 -18.32 -21.06 9.59
C SER A 173 -18.63 -22.54 9.93
N LYS A 174 -17.75 -23.23 10.66
CA LYS A 174 -17.96 -24.63 11.11
C LYS A 174 -18.40 -24.72 12.57
N GLU A 175 -18.39 -23.60 13.30
CA GLU A 175 -18.81 -23.52 14.71
C GLU A 175 -20.27 -23.07 14.87
N ASP A 176 -20.94 -22.67 13.78
CA ASP A 176 -22.38 -22.38 13.67
C ASP A 176 -23.16 -23.55 13.05
#